data_AF-A0A1Q3EHK3-F1
#
_entry.id   AF-A0A1Q3EHK3-F1
#
_cell.length_a   1.000
_cell.length_b   1.000
_cell.length_c   1.000
_cell.angle_alpha   90.00
_cell.angle_beta   90.00
_cell.angle_gamma   90.00
#
_symmetry.space_group_name_H-M   'P 1'
#
loop_
_entity.id
_entity.type
_entity.pdbx_description
1 polymer ?
#
loop_
_entity_poly.entity_id
_entity_poly.type
_entity_poly.pdbx_seq_one_letter_code
_entity_poly.pdbx_strand_id
1 'polypeptide(L)'
;MPEPDPATYVREPTHIDEYPYSQLTRSGEDALEVRPSGFSTLFSNHTFSRSYTPTSLLLKNMTAAHRERIEELSDSIIAVIPFLAGPRWEAKYQDKAIRALELFLRGIDFPDKGHVNLSMSIPASDKDRRDFGGPWVIILEDVSAAFRMWLLDLGLISLTEPGATFLIESFSKEKMSWVICNYTGSGVSENPDDIARALTEIKRTIWKREAIRKLIANYVDTRRNSKGSEVEAAALAQKSITQILDDLTSSWRLIFIKCNNKEGDPNPRLQLQGKPISNQAHEQREWLKTIRAIVVYAGFKQLKPDSKVIGCVGCKAETHPSWACPYPIDNTDRWLGPTADEYEKVLKNPSDWKQERRRINNDFSQSDNREFTILHGRGRGRGRGGFRGGGGRGRGGPEYPRGYSATRGRGHFGGYDYVG
;
A
#
# COMPACT_ATOMS: atom_id res chain seq x y z
N MET A 1 -41.49 -3.75 0.71
CA MET A 1 -40.55 -4.15 1.80
C MET A 1 -40.21 -2.89 2.60
N PRO A 2 -39.88 -2.99 3.90
CA PRO A 2 -39.35 -1.86 4.67
C PRO A 2 -38.05 -1.33 4.01
N GLU A 3 -37.75 -0.04 4.22
CA GLU A 3 -36.46 0.52 3.79
C GLU A 3 -35.34 -0.04 4.69
N PRO A 4 -34.18 -0.47 4.14
CA PRO A 4 -33.05 -0.93 4.94
C PRO A 4 -32.55 0.12 5.94
N ASP A 5 -32.10 -0.31 7.11
CA ASP A 5 -31.48 0.58 8.11
C ASP A 5 -29.94 0.54 7.96
N PRO A 6 -29.26 1.69 7.75
CA PRO A 6 -27.82 1.80 7.83
C PRO A 6 -27.17 1.16 9.08
N ALA A 7 -27.91 0.98 10.18
CA ALA A 7 -27.43 0.34 11.40
C ALA A 7 -27.35 -1.20 11.36
N THR A 8 -28.05 -1.89 10.44
CA THR A 8 -28.27 -3.35 10.51
C THR A 8 -26.97 -4.17 10.55
N TYR A 9 -25.94 -3.78 9.80
CA TYR A 9 -24.65 -4.48 9.71
C TYR A 9 -23.49 -3.66 10.26
N VAL A 10 -23.67 -3.09 11.46
CA VAL A 10 -22.66 -2.21 12.10
C VAL A 10 -21.77 -2.94 13.10
N ARG A 11 -22.32 -3.92 13.83
CA ARG A 11 -21.54 -4.79 14.73
C ARG A 11 -21.14 -6.11 14.09
N GLU A 12 -21.95 -6.59 13.17
CA GLU A 12 -21.78 -7.85 12.43
C GLU A 12 -21.80 -7.53 10.92
N PRO A 13 -20.64 -7.19 10.33
CA PRO A 13 -20.53 -6.98 8.89
C PRO A 13 -20.71 -8.31 8.16
N THR A 14 -21.30 -8.27 6.96
CA THR A 14 -21.37 -9.44 6.06
C THR A 14 -20.01 -9.76 5.43
N HIS A 15 -19.92 -10.88 4.70
CA HIS A 15 -18.72 -11.31 3.96
C HIS A 15 -17.46 -11.42 4.83
N ILE A 16 -17.59 -11.94 6.06
CA ILE A 16 -16.47 -12.15 6.98
C ILE A 16 -15.48 -13.18 6.42
N ASP A 17 -15.96 -14.25 5.80
CA ASP A 17 -15.11 -15.32 5.26
C ASP A 17 -14.29 -14.86 4.02
N GLU A 18 -14.82 -13.88 3.29
CA GLU A 18 -14.13 -13.22 2.18
C GLU A 18 -13.17 -12.10 2.62
N TYR A 19 -13.27 -11.62 3.87
CA TYR A 19 -12.53 -10.45 4.35
C TYR A 19 -11.02 -10.78 4.49
N PRO A 20 -10.16 -10.26 3.60
CA PRO A 20 -8.84 -10.86 3.40
C PRO A 20 -7.88 -10.64 4.57
N TYR A 21 -8.02 -9.54 5.31
CA TYR A 21 -7.10 -9.21 6.40
C TYR A 21 -7.41 -9.95 7.72
N SER A 22 -8.43 -10.82 7.78
CA SER A 22 -8.61 -11.78 8.88
C SER A 22 -8.19 -13.21 8.51
N GLN A 23 -7.83 -13.47 7.26
CA GLN A 23 -7.36 -14.79 6.85
C GLN A 23 -6.03 -15.12 7.53
N LEU A 24 -5.83 -16.40 7.81
CA LEU A 24 -4.57 -16.92 8.32
C LEU A 24 -3.83 -17.64 7.18
N THR A 25 -2.50 -17.77 7.29
CA THR A 25 -1.76 -18.73 6.47
C THR A 25 -2.14 -20.16 6.88
N ARG A 26 -2.07 -21.12 5.95
CA ARG A 26 -2.36 -22.54 6.24
C ARG A 26 -3.78 -22.77 6.77
N SER A 27 -4.76 -22.03 6.24
CA SER A 27 -6.15 -22.03 6.70
C SER A 27 -7.09 -22.90 5.86
N GLY A 28 -6.60 -23.55 4.80
CA GLY A 28 -7.40 -24.52 4.05
C GLY A 28 -7.58 -25.82 4.83
N GLU A 29 -8.82 -26.33 4.89
CA GLU A 29 -9.07 -27.71 5.34
C GLU A 29 -8.40 -28.73 4.41
N ASP A 30 -8.37 -28.40 3.10
CA ASP A 30 -7.53 -29.03 2.07
C ASP A 30 -6.04 -28.65 2.23
N ALA A 31 -5.48 -28.85 3.42
CA ALA A 31 -4.05 -28.76 3.69
C ALA A 31 -3.32 -29.89 2.95
N LEU A 32 -3.13 -29.68 1.65
CA LEU A 32 -2.78 -30.63 0.57
C LEU A 32 -2.25 -31.97 1.07
N GLU A 33 -2.94 -33.05 0.69
CA GLU A 33 -2.56 -34.45 0.98
C GLU A 33 -1.07 -34.71 0.68
N VAL A 34 -0.58 -34.05 -0.37
CA VAL A 34 0.84 -33.97 -0.74
C VAL A 34 1.58 -32.95 0.13
N ARG A 35 2.10 -33.41 1.27
CA ARG A 35 3.11 -32.67 2.05
C ARG A 35 4.52 -32.97 1.53
N PRO A 36 5.39 -31.96 1.32
CA PRO A 36 6.76 -32.24 0.91
C PRO A 36 7.55 -32.96 2.00
N SER A 37 8.45 -33.86 1.56
CA SER A 37 9.40 -34.60 2.42
C SER A 37 10.76 -33.90 2.51
N GLY A 38 11.62 -34.37 3.42
CA GLY A 38 13.08 -34.21 3.27
C GLY A 38 13.67 -32.80 3.34
N PHE A 39 13.06 -31.86 4.07
CA PHE A 39 13.61 -30.50 4.18
C PHE A 39 15.00 -30.46 4.83
N SER A 40 16.01 -30.00 4.09
CA SER A 40 17.35 -29.70 4.62
C SER A 40 17.45 -28.31 5.27
N THR A 41 16.56 -27.38 4.89
CA THR A 41 16.49 -26.02 5.41
C THR A 41 15.32 -25.87 6.37
N LEU A 42 15.59 -25.38 7.59
CA LEU A 42 14.56 -25.05 8.56
C LEU A 42 13.72 -23.86 8.05
N PHE A 43 12.40 -24.01 8.04
CA PHE A 43 11.43 -22.96 7.74
C PHE A 43 10.25 -23.06 8.71
N SER A 44 9.51 -21.96 8.89
CA SER A 44 8.45 -21.90 9.90
C SER A 44 7.20 -22.69 9.48
N ASN A 45 6.79 -23.63 10.34
CA ASN A 45 5.52 -24.35 10.22
C ASN A 45 4.36 -23.71 11.02
N HIS A 46 4.54 -22.46 11.44
CA HIS A 46 3.53 -21.73 12.19
C HIS A 46 2.50 -21.04 11.28
N THR A 47 1.30 -20.87 11.82
CA THR A 47 0.22 -20.08 11.26
C THR A 47 0.41 -18.62 11.65
N PHE A 48 0.32 -17.72 10.67
CA PHE A 48 0.40 -16.27 10.85
C PHE A 48 -0.85 -15.62 10.27
N SER A 49 -1.16 -14.39 10.68
CA SER A 49 -2.09 -13.55 9.91
C SER A 49 -1.59 -13.42 8.47
N ARG A 50 -2.47 -13.61 7.49
CA ARG A 50 -2.11 -13.50 6.07
C ARG A 50 -1.91 -12.02 5.72
N SER A 51 -0.76 -11.67 5.16
CA SER A 51 -0.61 -10.35 4.53
C SER A 51 -1.46 -10.33 3.28
N TYR A 52 -2.14 -9.22 3.03
CA TYR A 52 -2.90 -9.00 1.81
C TYR A 52 -2.39 -7.75 1.11
N THR A 53 -1.75 -7.97 -0.02
CA THR A 53 -1.27 -6.94 -0.94
C THR A 53 -2.15 -6.97 -2.19
N PRO A 54 -2.96 -5.92 -2.46
CA PRO A 54 -3.77 -5.84 -3.67
C PRO A 54 -2.93 -5.94 -4.95
N THR A 55 -3.46 -6.53 -6.01
CA THR A 55 -2.74 -6.69 -7.29
C THR A 55 -2.29 -5.34 -7.86
N SER A 56 -3.09 -4.28 -7.71
CA SER A 56 -2.71 -2.92 -8.13
C SER A 56 -1.50 -2.36 -7.36
N LEU A 57 -1.22 -2.86 -6.16
CA LEU A 57 -0.03 -2.52 -5.38
C LEU A 57 1.16 -3.42 -5.76
N LEU A 58 0.95 -4.72 -6.01
CA LEU A 58 1.97 -5.63 -6.56
C LEU A 58 2.53 -5.11 -7.90
N LEU A 59 1.65 -4.68 -8.79
CA LEU A 59 1.98 -4.18 -10.13
C LEU A 59 2.52 -2.74 -10.15
N LYS A 60 2.41 -2.01 -9.03
CA LYS A 60 2.62 -0.54 -8.97
C LYS A 60 3.96 -0.09 -9.55
N ASN A 61 5.02 -0.86 -9.26
CA ASN A 61 6.39 -0.52 -9.61
C ASN A 61 6.81 -1.02 -11.00
N MET A 62 5.99 -1.81 -11.70
CA MET A 62 6.37 -2.48 -12.97
C MET A 62 6.13 -1.61 -14.21
N THR A 63 6.87 -1.83 -15.30
CA THR A 63 6.58 -1.24 -16.62
C THR A 63 5.21 -1.70 -17.16
N ALA A 64 4.57 -0.92 -18.03
CA ALA A 64 3.23 -1.25 -18.56
C ALA A 64 3.18 -2.63 -19.26
N ALA A 65 4.11 -2.91 -20.18
CA ALA A 65 4.20 -4.19 -20.86
C ALA A 65 4.44 -5.38 -19.91
N HIS A 66 5.14 -5.17 -18.80
CA HIS A 66 5.35 -6.23 -17.80
C HIS A 66 4.07 -6.48 -16.98
N ARG A 67 3.29 -5.44 -16.67
CA ARG A 67 1.97 -5.60 -16.02
C ARG A 67 1.01 -6.38 -16.91
N GLU A 68 0.95 -6.04 -18.20
CA GLU A 68 0.11 -6.73 -19.19
C GLU A 68 0.42 -8.23 -19.22
N ARG A 69 1.70 -8.61 -19.39
CA ARG A 69 2.15 -10.02 -19.29
C ARG A 69 1.76 -10.70 -17.96
N ILE A 70 1.89 -10.01 -16.83
CA ILE A 70 1.53 -10.57 -15.51
C ILE A 70 0.01 -10.72 -15.36
N GLU A 71 -0.78 -9.83 -15.95
CA GLU A 71 -2.24 -9.90 -15.97
C GLU A 71 -2.79 -10.95 -16.95
N GLU A 72 -2.00 -11.36 -17.96
CA GLU A 72 -2.25 -12.51 -18.83
C GLU A 72 -1.89 -13.84 -18.15
N LEU A 73 -0.76 -13.87 -17.44
CA LEU A 73 -0.22 -15.07 -16.78
C LEU A 73 -0.67 -15.23 -15.32
N SER A 74 -1.61 -14.42 -14.82
CA SER A 74 -1.88 -14.30 -13.38
C SER A 74 -2.26 -15.61 -12.68
N ASP A 75 -2.89 -16.53 -13.40
CA ASP A 75 -3.29 -17.84 -12.88
C ASP A 75 -2.17 -18.90 -12.92
N SER A 76 -1.00 -18.60 -13.50
CA SER A 76 0.14 -19.52 -13.59
C SER A 76 1.38 -19.08 -12.79
N ILE A 77 1.39 -17.86 -12.25
CA ILE A 77 2.55 -17.26 -11.58
C ILE A 77 2.23 -16.80 -10.14
N ILE A 78 3.26 -16.61 -9.33
CA ILE A 78 3.13 -16.19 -7.92
C ILE A 78 3.95 -14.93 -7.64
N ALA A 79 3.39 -14.01 -6.86
CA ALA A 79 4.11 -12.88 -6.32
C ALA A 79 4.84 -13.29 -5.02
N VAL A 80 6.16 -13.17 -5.03
CA VAL A 80 7.01 -13.38 -3.86
C VAL A 80 7.58 -12.05 -3.42
N ILE A 81 7.15 -11.56 -2.25
CA ILE A 81 7.44 -10.22 -1.74
C ILE A 81 8.43 -10.35 -0.57
N PRO A 82 9.69 -9.92 -0.68
CA PRO A 82 10.59 -9.98 0.46
C PRO A 82 10.13 -8.99 1.55
N PHE A 83 10.06 -9.49 2.78
CA PHE A 83 9.69 -8.71 3.95
C PHE A 83 10.75 -7.62 4.20
N LEU A 84 10.31 -6.43 4.60
CA LEU A 84 11.15 -5.22 4.68
C LEU A 84 11.83 -4.79 3.36
N ALA A 85 11.49 -5.38 2.20
CA ALA A 85 12.12 -5.03 0.94
C ALA A 85 11.98 -3.54 0.60
N GLY A 86 13.08 -2.96 0.11
CA GLY A 86 13.22 -1.58 -0.30
C GLY A 86 14.62 -1.34 -0.87
N PRO A 87 14.98 -0.10 -1.21
CA PRO A 87 16.22 0.19 -1.93
C PRO A 87 17.50 -0.26 -1.20
N ARG A 88 17.46 -0.32 0.14
CA ARG A 88 18.55 -0.84 0.99
C ARG A 88 18.67 -2.36 1.00
N TRP A 89 17.55 -3.06 0.80
CA TRP A 89 17.52 -4.52 0.69
C TRP A 89 18.04 -4.94 -0.69
N GLU A 90 17.60 -4.22 -1.76
CA GLU A 90 18.10 -4.34 -3.15
C GLU A 90 19.65 -4.35 -3.14
N ALA A 91 20.26 -3.25 -2.70
CA ALA A 91 21.71 -3.04 -2.79
C ALA A 91 22.60 -3.96 -1.93
N LYS A 92 22.07 -4.63 -0.90
CA LYS A 92 22.90 -5.35 0.10
C LYS A 92 22.59 -6.85 0.22
N TYR A 93 21.37 -7.27 -0.07
CA TYR A 93 20.90 -8.62 0.25
C TYR A 93 20.20 -9.34 -0.92
N GLN A 94 19.79 -8.63 -1.98
CA GLN A 94 18.97 -9.18 -3.05
C GLN A 94 19.52 -10.48 -3.63
N ASP A 95 20.72 -10.48 -4.19
CA ASP A 95 21.27 -11.67 -4.88
C ASP A 95 21.41 -12.87 -3.94
N LYS A 96 21.82 -12.62 -2.68
CA LYS A 96 21.93 -13.67 -1.65
C LYS A 96 20.57 -14.23 -1.26
N ALA A 97 19.58 -13.35 -1.08
CA ALA A 97 18.24 -13.73 -0.65
C ALA A 97 17.44 -14.42 -1.77
N ILE A 98 17.54 -13.94 -3.02
CA ILE A 98 16.95 -14.60 -4.19
C ILE A 98 17.59 -15.97 -4.38
N ARG A 99 18.92 -16.08 -4.32
CA ARG A 99 19.61 -17.37 -4.43
C ARG A 99 19.25 -18.32 -3.29
N ALA A 100 19.08 -17.84 -2.06
CA ALA A 100 18.63 -18.65 -0.94
C ALA A 100 17.18 -19.14 -1.14
N LEU A 101 16.29 -18.28 -1.64
CA LEU A 101 14.92 -18.63 -2.04
C LEU A 101 14.92 -19.66 -3.17
N GLU A 102 15.74 -19.48 -4.21
CA GLU A 102 15.88 -20.41 -5.34
C GLU A 102 16.35 -21.79 -4.87
N LEU A 103 17.39 -21.83 -4.03
CA LEU A 103 17.91 -23.07 -3.44
C LEU A 103 16.88 -23.74 -2.53
N PHE A 104 16.14 -22.98 -1.73
CA PHE A 104 15.05 -23.48 -0.90
C PHE A 104 13.94 -24.11 -1.76
N LEU A 105 13.40 -23.36 -2.72
CA LEU A 105 12.32 -23.82 -3.61
C LEU A 105 12.74 -25.04 -4.45
N ARG A 106 13.99 -25.09 -4.93
CA ARG A 106 14.52 -26.26 -5.64
C ARG A 106 14.82 -27.44 -4.71
N GLY A 107 15.22 -27.19 -3.48
CA GLY A 107 15.49 -28.20 -2.45
C GLY A 107 14.25 -28.86 -1.86
N ILE A 108 13.07 -28.26 -2.04
CA ILE A 108 11.80 -28.89 -1.66
C ILE A 108 11.53 -30.11 -2.54
N ASP A 109 11.33 -31.26 -1.88
CA ASP A 109 10.90 -32.52 -2.47
C ASP A 109 9.37 -32.55 -2.54
N PHE A 110 8.83 -31.99 -3.62
CA PHE A 110 7.40 -31.97 -3.91
C PHE A 110 7.13 -32.70 -5.24
N PRO A 111 6.22 -33.69 -5.27
CA PRO A 111 5.80 -34.39 -6.48
C PRO A 111 5.33 -33.42 -7.56
N ASP A 112 5.88 -33.54 -8.76
CA ASP A 112 5.61 -32.64 -9.89
C ASP A 112 5.67 -31.15 -9.50
N LYS A 113 6.82 -30.65 -9.01
CA LYS A 113 6.97 -29.22 -8.67
C LYS A 113 7.06 -28.27 -9.87
N GLY A 114 7.15 -28.79 -11.10
CA GLY A 114 7.51 -28.02 -12.29
C GLY A 114 8.95 -27.52 -12.27
N HIS A 115 9.22 -26.43 -13.00
CA HIS A 115 10.53 -25.78 -13.04
C HIS A 115 10.51 -24.51 -12.19
N VAL A 116 11.39 -24.42 -11.18
CA VAL A 116 11.51 -23.20 -10.36
C VAL A 116 12.30 -22.14 -11.14
N ASN A 117 11.56 -21.18 -11.68
CA ASN A 117 12.07 -20.01 -12.38
C ASN A 117 11.69 -18.73 -11.58
N LEU A 118 12.68 -17.89 -11.26
CA LEU A 118 12.50 -16.65 -10.49
C LEU A 118 12.95 -15.45 -11.32
N SER A 119 12.03 -14.54 -11.61
CA SER A 119 12.30 -13.30 -12.35
C SER A 119 11.99 -12.05 -11.51
N MET A 120 12.73 -10.96 -11.73
CA MET A 120 12.52 -9.70 -11.00
C MET A 120 11.51 -8.80 -11.70
N SER A 121 10.67 -8.11 -10.93
CA SER A 121 9.84 -7.02 -11.44
C SER A 121 10.70 -5.93 -12.12
N ILE A 122 10.62 -5.82 -13.46
CA ILE A 122 11.26 -4.74 -14.22
C ILE A 122 10.64 -3.38 -13.80
N PRO A 123 11.40 -2.45 -13.20
CA PRO A 123 10.84 -1.21 -12.67
C PRO A 123 10.40 -0.24 -13.78
N ALA A 124 9.30 0.48 -13.55
CA ALA A 124 8.78 1.49 -14.47
C ALA A 124 9.75 2.65 -14.69
N SER A 125 10.54 3.01 -13.68
CA SER A 125 11.66 3.94 -13.79
C SER A 125 12.67 3.76 -12.64
N ASP A 126 13.89 4.26 -12.82
CA ASP A 126 14.86 4.37 -11.73
C ASP A 126 14.43 5.37 -10.64
N LYS A 127 13.33 6.11 -10.80
CA LYS A 127 12.73 6.90 -9.71
C LYS A 127 11.86 6.03 -8.83
N ASP A 128 11.13 5.08 -9.40
CA ASP A 128 10.27 4.14 -8.66
C ASP A 128 11.11 3.17 -7.82
N ARG A 129 12.34 2.84 -8.27
CA ARG A 129 13.36 2.17 -7.45
C ARG A 129 13.75 2.90 -6.16
N ARG A 130 13.55 4.23 -6.04
CA ARG A 130 14.10 5.02 -4.93
C ARG A 130 13.18 5.15 -3.72
N ASP A 131 11.89 4.90 -3.88
CA ASP A 131 10.91 5.07 -2.82
C ASP A 131 10.49 3.70 -2.25
N PHE A 132 10.33 3.61 -0.93
CA PHE A 132 9.71 2.45 -0.25
C PHE A 132 8.20 2.29 -0.56
N GLY A 133 7.71 2.95 -1.61
CA GLY A 133 6.29 3.19 -1.87
C GLY A 133 5.51 2.03 -2.50
N GLY A 134 6.15 0.89 -2.76
CA GLY A 134 5.51 -0.33 -3.25
C GLY A 134 6.31 -1.58 -2.90
N PRO A 135 5.70 -2.77 -3.02
CA PRO A 135 6.40 -4.04 -2.93
C PRO A 135 7.46 -4.16 -4.03
N TRP A 136 8.54 -4.86 -3.71
CA TRP A 136 9.48 -5.40 -4.69
C TRP A 136 9.04 -6.83 -4.91
N VAL A 137 8.60 -7.16 -6.12
CA VAL A 137 8.01 -8.46 -6.41
C VAL A 137 9.00 -9.29 -7.20
N ILE A 138 9.40 -10.42 -6.61
CA ILE A 138 10.00 -11.53 -7.34
C ILE A 138 8.82 -12.33 -7.90
N ILE A 139 8.86 -12.69 -9.17
CA ILE A 139 7.83 -13.47 -9.84
C ILE A 139 8.34 -14.91 -9.89
N LEU A 140 7.54 -15.86 -9.40
CA LEU A 140 7.80 -17.28 -9.54
C LEU A 140 6.95 -17.81 -10.70
N GLU A 141 7.64 -18.30 -11.73
CA GLU A 141 7.10 -18.83 -13.00
C GLU A 141 7.37 -20.35 -13.09
N ASP A 142 6.73 -21.01 -14.06
CA ASP A 142 6.98 -22.40 -14.51
C ASP A 142 6.79 -23.55 -13.47
N VAL A 143 6.21 -23.24 -12.30
CA VAL A 143 5.82 -24.22 -11.27
C VAL A 143 4.47 -24.88 -11.56
N SER A 144 4.26 -26.10 -11.07
CA SER A 144 2.97 -26.80 -11.22
C SER A 144 1.84 -26.13 -10.43
N ALA A 145 0.59 -26.39 -10.82
CA ALA A 145 -0.58 -25.89 -10.12
C ALA A 145 -0.65 -26.37 -8.65
N ALA A 146 -0.30 -27.63 -8.39
CA ALA A 146 -0.29 -28.19 -7.03
C ALA A 146 0.77 -27.52 -6.15
N PHE A 147 2.00 -27.36 -6.66
CA PHE A 147 3.07 -26.69 -5.92
C PHE A 147 2.77 -25.20 -5.71
N ARG A 148 2.15 -24.54 -6.69
CA ARG A 148 1.63 -23.16 -6.54
C ARG A 148 0.59 -23.05 -5.43
N MET A 149 -0.41 -23.94 -5.39
CA MET A 149 -1.42 -23.92 -4.34
C MET A 149 -0.81 -24.16 -2.96
N TRP A 150 0.16 -25.07 -2.85
CA TRP A 150 0.93 -25.30 -1.61
C TRP A 150 1.68 -24.05 -1.14
N LEU A 151 2.37 -23.36 -2.04
CA LEU A 151 3.07 -22.11 -1.76
C LEU A 151 2.12 -20.97 -1.35
N LEU A 152 0.94 -20.88 -1.97
CA LEU A 152 -0.07 -19.88 -1.66
C LEU A 152 -0.78 -20.13 -0.31
N ASP A 153 -0.99 -21.39 0.07
CA ASP A 153 -1.49 -21.78 1.39
C ASP A 153 -0.44 -21.50 2.48
N LEU A 154 0.83 -21.88 2.23
CA LEU A 154 1.97 -21.55 3.09
C LEU A 154 2.04 -20.04 3.37
N GLY A 155 1.86 -19.20 2.35
CA GLY A 155 1.71 -17.75 2.45
C GLY A 155 2.96 -16.97 2.93
N LEU A 156 3.92 -17.63 3.55
CA LEU A 156 5.15 -17.06 4.07
C LEU A 156 6.29 -18.08 4.11
N ILE A 157 7.44 -17.73 3.53
CA ILE A 157 8.70 -18.47 3.63
C ILE A 157 9.66 -17.65 4.48
N SER A 158 10.24 -18.24 5.53
CA SER A 158 11.26 -17.57 6.34
C SER A 158 12.49 -18.46 6.46
N LEU A 159 13.65 -17.91 6.06
CA LEU A 159 14.94 -18.59 5.94
C LEU A 159 15.93 -18.03 6.95
N THR A 160 16.42 -18.87 7.86
CA THR A 160 17.38 -18.50 8.91
C THR A 160 18.68 -17.94 8.35
N GLU A 161 19.14 -18.46 7.20
CA GLU A 161 20.25 -17.90 6.43
C GLU A 161 19.73 -17.51 5.03
N PRO A 162 19.91 -16.26 4.57
CA PRO A 162 20.65 -15.14 5.19
C PRO A 162 19.82 -14.28 6.15
N GLY A 163 18.77 -14.83 6.79
CA GLY A 163 17.83 -14.06 7.62
C GLY A 163 16.79 -13.33 6.76
N ALA A 164 16.22 -14.03 5.79
CA ALA A 164 15.30 -13.47 4.80
C ALA A 164 13.91 -14.08 4.93
N THR A 165 12.87 -13.23 4.91
CA THR A 165 11.47 -13.67 4.88
C THR A 165 10.81 -13.15 3.61
N PHE A 166 9.91 -13.95 3.05
CA PHE A 166 9.16 -13.67 1.84
C PHE A 166 7.68 -13.97 2.07
N LEU A 167 6.81 -13.05 1.70
CA LEU A 167 5.37 -13.27 1.64
C LEU A 167 5.02 -13.85 0.27
N ILE A 168 4.11 -14.82 0.25
CA ILE A 168 3.71 -15.57 -0.94
C ILE A 168 2.25 -15.27 -1.25
N GLU A 169 2.02 -14.68 -2.41
CA GLU A 169 0.78 -13.98 -2.74
C GLU A 169 0.37 -14.27 -4.18
N SER A 170 -0.92 -14.47 -4.44
CA SER A 170 -1.42 -14.61 -5.81
C SER A 170 -1.56 -13.24 -6.49
N PHE A 171 -1.37 -13.23 -7.81
CA PHE A 171 -1.93 -12.19 -8.68
C PHE A 171 -3.38 -12.57 -8.99
N SER A 172 -4.30 -11.61 -8.90
CA SER A 172 -5.69 -11.78 -9.36
C SER A 172 -6.32 -10.42 -9.61
N LYS A 173 -7.12 -10.31 -10.68
CA LYS A 173 -7.87 -9.08 -11.01
C LYS A 173 -8.94 -8.74 -9.96
N GLU A 174 -9.38 -9.74 -9.20
CA GLU A 174 -10.35 -9.62 -8.11
C GLU A 174 -9.72 -9.15 -6.79
N LYS A 175 -8.38 -9.23 -6.70
CA LYS A 175 -7.62 -8.90 -5.50
C LYS A 175 -7.43 -7.38 -5.34
N MET A 176 -8.52 -6.68 -5.04
CA MET A 176 -8.56 -5.24 -4.81
C MET A 176 -8.50 -4.86 -3.34
N SER A 177 -7.99 -3.66 -3.07
CA SER A 177 -7.99 -3.08 -1.72
C SER A 177 -9.41 -2.99 -1.15
N TRP A 178 -9.59 -3.56 0.03
CA TRP A 178 -10.78 -3.38 0.86
C TRP A 178 -10.69 -2.10 1.71
N VAL A 179 -9.58 -1.34 1.67
CA VAL A 179 -9.42 -0.07 2.40
C VAL A 179 -10.10 1.08 1.67
N ILE A 180 -11.23 1.53 2.22
CA ILE A 180 -12.07 2.57 1.63
C ILE A 180 -11.53 3.96 1.98
N CYS A 181 -11.41 4.30 3.27
CA CYS A 181 -11.02 5.64 3.70
C CYS A 181 -10.40 5.63 5.11
N ASN A 182 -9.40 6.48 5.36
CA ASN A 182 -8.95 6.77 6.72
C ASN A 182 -9.64 8.05 7.21
N TYR A 183 -10.09 8.08 8.46
CA TYR A 183 -10.72 9.24 9.10
C TYR A 183 -9.90 9.76 10.28
N THR A 184 -9.90 11.09 10.43
CA THR A 184 -9.28 11.86 11.51
C THR A 184 -10.28 12.85 12.12
N GLY A 185 -9.99 13.38 13.31
CA GLY A 185 -10.78 14.41 13.97
C GLY A 185 -11.39 13.95 15.30
N SER A 186 -12.27 14.78 15.88
CA SER A 186 -12.86 14.54 17.20
C SER A 186 -13.81 13.33 17.28
N GLY A 187 -14.17 12.74 16.14
CA GLY A 187 -14.92 11.48 16.07
C GLY A 187 -14.09 10.21 16.18
N VAL A 188 -12.76 10.29 16.15
CA VAL A 188 -11.89 9.12 16.31
C VAL A 188 -11.89 8.67 17.78
N SER A 189 -12.28 7.42 18.02
CA SER A 189 -12.43 6.83 19.36
C SER A 189 -12.09 5.34 19.30
N GLU A 190 -11.49 4.80 20.36
CA GLU A 190 -11.23 3.36 20.53
C GLU A 190 -12.44 2.62 21.12
N ASN A 191 -13.44 3.36 21.63
CA ASN A 191 -14.65 2.78 22.23
C ASN A 191 -15.55 2.11 21.16
N PRO A 192 -15.92 0.82 21.32
CA PRO A 192 -16.71 0.10 20.31
C PRO A 192 -18.08 0.72 19.98
N ASP A 193 -18.75 1.36 20.95
CA ASP A 193 -20.06 2.00 20.70
C ASP A 193 -19.93 3.34 19.98
N ASP A 194 -18.86 4.09 20.22
CA ASP A 194 -18.50 5.24 19.38
C ASP A 194 -18.17 4.81 17.94
N ILE A 195 -17.43 3.70 17.77
CA ILE A 195 -17.10 3.14 16.45
C ILE A 195 -18.37 2.68 15.73
N ALA A 196 -19.27 1.99 16.42
CA ALA A 196 -20.57 1.59 15.88
C ALA A 196 -21.39 2.82 15.43
N ARG A 197 -21.57 3.82 16.31
CA ARG A 197 -22.27 5.08 15.98
C ARG A 197 -21.63 5.79 14.77
N ALA A 198 -20.31 5.86 14.73
CA ALA A 198 -19.57 6.45 13.62
C ALA A 198 -19.86 5.74 12.28
N LEU A 199 -19.87 4.40 12.26
CA LEU A 199 -20.17 3.64 11.05
C LEU A 199 -21.63 3.83 10.59
N THR A 200 -22.59 3.87 11.52
CA THR A 200 -24.00 4.18 11.19
C THR A 200 -24.12 5.55 10.51
N GLU A 201 -23.48 6.60 11.05
CA GLU A 201 -23.56 7.95 10.45
C GLU A 201 -22.78 8.06 9.14
N ILE A 202 -21.68 7.32 8.97
CA ILE A 202 -20.97 7.20 7.69
C ILE A 202 -21.91 6.62 6.63
N LYS A 203 -22.51 5.44 6.90
CA LYS A 203 -23.46 4.78 5.97
C LYS A 203 -24.63 5.71 5.65
N ARG A 204 -25.29 6.27 6.68
CA ARG A 204 -26.43 7.20 6.54
C ARG A 204 -26.08 8.45 5.71
N THR A 205 -24.90 9.04 5.91
CA THR A 205 -24.44 10.23 5.15
C THR A 205 -24.19 9.87 3.69
N ILE A 206 -23.60 8.70 3.43
CA ILE A 206 -23.27 8.22 2.09
C ILE A 206 -24.53 7.84 1.31
N TRP A 207 -25.50 7.15 1.93
CA TRP A 207 -26.73 6.74 1.25
C TRP A 207 -27.62 7.92 0.84
N LYS A 208 -27.55 9.04 1.59
CA LYS A 208 -28.25 10.30 1.29
C LYS A 208 -27.50 11.19 0.30
N ARG A 209 -26.25 10.88 -0.07
CA ARG A 209 -25.45 11.73 -0.95
C ARG A 209 -25.81 11.50 -2.42
N GLU A 210 -26.35 12.54 -3.06
CA GLU A 210 -26.77 12.49 -4.47
C GLU A 210 -25.66 12.03 -5.43
N ALA A 211 -24.41 12.46 -5.22
CA ALA A 211 -23.27 12.01 -6.03
C ALA A 211 -23.02 10.50 -5.94
N ILE A 212 -23.24 9.90 -4.76
CA ILE A 212 -23.16 8.45 -4.54
C ILE A 212 -24.33 7.75 -5.23
N ARG A 213 -25.56 8.26 -5.06
CA ARG A 213 -26.76 7.68 -5.69
C ARG A 213 -26.66 7.65 -7.22
N LYS A 214 -26.14 8.73 -7.84
CA LYS A 214 -25.85 8.79 -9.27
C LYS A 214 -24.75 7.81 -9.71
N LEU A 215 -23.67 7.66 -8.93
CA LEU A 215 -22.62 6.68 -9.21
C LEU A 215 -23.19 5.25 -9.20
N ILE A 216 -24.02 4.90 -8.20
CA ILE A 216 -24.69 3.60 -8.15
C ILE A 216 -25.66 3.39 -9.32
N ALA A 217 -26.44 4.40 -9.72
CA ALA A 217 -27.30 4.31 -10.90
C ALA A 217 -26.48 4.01 -12.17
N ASN A 218 -25.41 4.78 -12.42
CA ASN A 218 -24.50 4.56 -13.54
C ASN A 218 -23.85 3.16 -13.51
N TYR A 219 -23.48 2.66 -12.32
CA TYR A 219 -22.94 1.30 -12.15
C TYR A 219 -23.97 0.24 -12.54
N VAL A 220 -25.21 0.36 -12.07
CA VAL A 220 -26.31 -0.57 -12.43
C VAL A 220 -26.58 -0.56 -13.93
N ASP A 221 -26.66 0.62 -14.56
CA ASP A 221 -26.90 0.73 -15.99
C ASP A 221 -25.71 0.22 -16.82
N THR A 222 -24.47 0.40 -16.36
CA THR A 222 -23.28 -0.20 -16.98
C THR A 222 -23.34 -1.73 -16.92
N ARG A 223 -23.74 -2.30 -15.77
CA ARG A 223 -23.87 -3.76 -15.58
C ARG A 223 -24.99 -4.35 -16.44
N ARG A 224 -26.16 -3.69 -16.50
CA ARG A 224 -27.29 -4.07 -17.36
C ARG A 224 -26.92 -4.15 -18.85
N ASN A 225 -26.05 -3.26 -19.31
CA ASN A 225 -25.58 -3.22 -20.70
C ASN A 225 -24.34 -4.09 -20.97
N SER A 226 -23.77 -4.72 -19.95
CA SER A 226 -22.61 -5.60 -20.08
C SER A 226 -23.03 -7.03 -20.42
N LYS A 227 -22.32 -7.69 -21.36
CA LYS A 227 -22.61 -9.06 -21.82
C LYS A 227 -22.25 -10.16 -20.78
N GLY A 228 -22.03 -9.80 -19.52
CA GLY A 228 -21.33 -10.66 -18.54
C GLY A 228 -22.18 -11.73 -17.85
N SER A 229 -23.43 -11.40 -17.51
CA SER A 229 -24.40 -12.35 -16.94
C SER A 229 -25.79 -11.71 -16.94
N GLU A 230 -26.71 -12.24 -17.75
CA GLU A 230 -28.11 -11.76 -17.77
C GLU A 230 -28.79 -11.93 -16.41
N VAL A 231 -28.39 -12.95 -15.64
CA VAL A 231 -28.93 -13.24 -14.31
C VAL A 231 -28.51 -12.19 -13.28
N GLU A 232 -27.23 -11.81 -13.24
CA GLU A 232 -26.76 -10.74 -12.35
C GLU A 232 -27.35 -9.38 -12.74
N ALA A 233 -27.41 -9.08 -14.03
CA ALA A 233 -28.03 -7.88 -14.56
C ALA A 233 -29.51 -7.79 -14.18
N ALA A 234 -30.27 -8.88 -14.29
CA ALA A 234 -31.67 -8.95 -13.90
C ALA A 234 -31.86 -8.82 -12.38
N ALA A 235 -31.02 -9.48 -11.57
CA ALA A 235 -31.06 -9.38 -10.11
C ALA A 235 -30.76 -7.95 -9.61
N LEU A 236 -29.73 -7.29 -10.17
CA LEU A 236 -29.45 -5.88 -9.91
C LEU A 236 -30.57 -4.97 -10.39
N ALA A 237 -31.20 -5.27 -11.53
CA ALA A 237 -32.25 -4.44 -12.11
C ALA A 237 -33.53 -4.38 -11.26
N GLN A 238 -33.78 -5.40 -10.43
CA GLN A 238 -34.93 -5.47 -9.52
C GLN A 238 -34.69 -4.75 -8.17
N LYS A 239 -33.42 -4.45 -7.82
CA LYS A 239 -33.09 -3.78 -6.57
C LYS A 239 -33.20 -2.26 -6.71
N SER A 240 -33.75 -1.61 -5.69
CA SER A 240 -33.67 -0.15 -5.54
C SER A 240 -32.25 0.30 -5.20
N ILE A 241 -31.92 1.56 -5.50
CA ILE A 241 -30.62 2.15 -5.14
C ILE A 241 -30.32 2.01 -3.64
N THR A 242 -31.32 2.14 -2.76
CA THR A 242 -31.11 1.96 -1.30
C THR A 242 -30.76 0.50 -0.95
N GLN A 243 -31.39 -0.50 -1.58
CA GLN A 243 -31.02 -1.92 -1.36
C GLN A 243 -29.61 -2.23 -1.86
N ILE A 244 -29.21 -1.68 -3.01
CA ILE A 244 -27.85 -1.85 -3.54
C ILE A 244 -26.82 -1.18 -2.62
N LEU A 245 -27.15 -0.02 -2.05
CA LEU A 245 -26.32 0.63 -1.04
C LEU A 245 -26.25 -0.17 0.27
N ASP A 246 -27.32 -0.83 0.67
CA ASP A 246 -27.30 -1.75 1.80
C ASP A 246 -26.36 -2.93 1.52
N ASP A 247 -26.55 -3.66 0.41
CA ASP A 247 -25.67 -4.75 -0.01
C ASP A 247 -24.19 -4.31 -0.02
N LEU A 248 -23.87 -3.20 -0.71
CA LEU A 248 -22.50 -2.69 -0.86
C LEU A 248 -21.87 -2.20 0.45
N THR A 249 -22.68 -1.74 1.41
CA THR A 249 -22.20 -1.28 2.72
C THR A 249 -22.39 -2.31 3.84
N SER A 250 -22.99 -3.47 3.56
CA SER A 250 -23.22 -4.54 4.54
C SER A 250 -21.89 -5.15 5.05
N SER A 251 -20.87 -5.23 4.19
CA SER A 251 -19.53 -5.71 4.54
C SER A 251 -18.66 -4.69 5.30
N TRP A 252 -19.15 -3.45 5.46
CA TRP A 252 -18.32 -2.35 5.95
C TRP A 252 -18.02 -2.46 7.44
N ARG A 253 -16.78 -2.13 7.81
CA ARG A 253 -16.30 -2.05 9.18
C ARG A 253 -15.41 -0.82 9.38
N LEU A 254 -15.39 -0.30 10.60
CA LEU A 254 -14.43 0.71 11.04
C LEU A 254 -13.43 0.06 11.99
N ILE A 255 -12.13 0.18 11.70
CA ILE A 255 -11.05 -0.29 12.56
C ILE A 255 -10.34 0.90 13.17
N PHE A 256 -10.18 0.91 14.49
CA PHE A 256 -9.33 1.88 15.19
C PHE A 256 -7.86 1.51 15.04
N ILE A 257 -7.09 2.43 14.47
CA ILE A 257 -5.66 2.26 14.23
C ILE A 257 -4.92 3.31 15.04
N LYS A 258 -4.15 2.84 16.02
CA LYS A 258 -3.15 3.66 16.73
C LYS A 258 -2.10 4.08 15.71
N CYS A 259 -1.80 5.37 15.68
CA CYS A 259 -0.91 5.99 14.70
C CYS A 259 -0.27 7.22 15.33
N ASN A 260 0.91 7.60 14.87
CA ASN A 260 1.60 8.81 15.32
C ASN A 260 1.72 9.82 14.17
N ASN A 261 1.91 11.10 14.50
CA ASN A 261 2.29 12.14 13.54
C ASN A 261 3.79 12.01 13.16
N LYS A 262 4.43 13.07 12.64
CA LYS A 262 5.88 13.03 12.31
C LYS A 262 6.76 13.36 13.51
N GLU A 263 6.16 14.04 14.48
CA GLU A 263 6.73 14.55 15.71
C GLU A 263 6.81 13.46 16.80
N GLY A 264 6.01 12.39 16.65
CA GLY A 264 5.95 11.24 17.54
C GLY A 264 4.64 11.16 18.34
N ASP A 265 3.83 12.22 18.36
CA ASP A 265 2.61 12.31 19.15
C ASP A 265 1.51 11.37 18.64
N PRO A 266 0.65 10.84 19.53
CA PRO A 266 -0.53 10.09 19.16
C PRO A 266 -1.46 10.87 18.24
N ASN A 267 -1.78 10.27 17.09
CA ASN A 267 -2.62 10.82 16.05
C ASN A 267 -3.45 9.66 15.42
N PRO A 268 -4.35 9.04 16.20
CA PRO A 268 -5.07 7.83 15.82
C PRO A 268 -5.99 8.04 14.61
N ARG A 269 -6.42 6.94 14.00
CA ARG A 269 -7.28 6.92 12.82
C ARG A 269 -8.41 5.91 12.98
N LEU A 270 -9.55 6.17 12.34
CA LEU A 270 -10.54 5.14 12.02
C LEU A 270 -10.41 4.79 10.54
N GLN A 271 -10.07 3.55 10.22
CA GLN A 271 -10.02 3.07 8.84
C GLN A 271 -11.34 2.38 8.49
N LEU A 272 -12.07 2.97 7.54
CA LEU A 272 -13.22 2.36 6.89
C LEU A 272 -12.72 1.35 5.87
N GLN A 273 -13.21 0.13 6.01
CA GLN A 273 -12.94 -0.99 5.13
C GLN A 273 -14.25 -1.64 4.70
N GLY A 274 -14.24 -2.36 3.57
CA GLY A 274 -15.37 -3.11 3.07
C GLY A 274 -15.06 -3.73 1.70
N LYS A 275 -15.92 -4.64 1.24
CA LYS A 275 -15.77 -5.29 -0.05
C LYS A 275 -15.75 -4.24 -1.17
N PRO A 276 -14.86 -4.35 -2.17
CA PRO A 276 -14.83 -3.47 -3.34
C PRO A 276 -16.19 -3.41 -4.04
N ILE A 277 -16.55 -2.26 -4.63
CA ILE A 277 -17.81 -2.16 -5.39
C ILE A 277 -17.82 -3.09 -6.61
N SER A 278 -16.64 -3.37 -7.15
CA SER A 278 -16.43 -4.30 -8.26
C SER A 278 -14.96 -4.66 -8.45
N ASN A 279 -14.72 -5.62 -9.34
CA ASN A 279 -13.39 -6.01 -9.83
C ASN A 279 -12.89 -5.10 -10.98
N GLN A 280 -13.47 -3.89 -11.17
CA GLN A 280 -13.03 -2.94 -12.20
C GLN A 280 -12.34 -1.71 -11.58
N ALA A 281 -11.06 -1.53 -11.92
CA ALA A 281 -10.19 -0.56 -11.25
C ALA A 281 -10.59 0.92 -11.45
N HIS A 282 -11.41 1.22 -12.47
CA HIS A 282 -11.95 2.56 -12.69
C HIS A 282 -13.20 2.82 -11.84
N GLU A 283 -14.17 1.89 -11.81
CA GLU A 283 -15.37 1.94 -10.96
C GLU A 283 -14.98 2.09 -9.48
N GLN A 284 -14.08 1.23 -8.99
CA GLN A 284 -13.56 1.30 -7.62
C GLN A 284 -12.83 2.63 -7.35
N ARG A 285 -12.10 3.20 -8.32
CA ARG A 285 -11.43 4.50 -8.14
C ARG A 285 -12.42 5.65 -7.98
N GLU A 286 -13.49 5.67 -8.78
CA GLU A 286 -14.53 6.70 -8.67
C GLU A 286 -15.34 6.57 -7.38
N TRP A 287 -15.67 5.35 -6.98
CA TRP A 287 -16.28 5.03 -5.69
C TRP A 287 -15.45 5.58 -4.51
N LEU A 288 -14.17 5.19 -4.44
CA LEU A 288 -13.24 5.63 -3.41
C LEU A 288 -13.05 7.15 -3.43
N LYS A 289 -12.90 7.78 -4.59
CA LYS A 289 -12.78 9.24 -4.74
C LYS A 289 -14.01 9.96 -4.17
N THR A 290 -15.20 9.43 -4.42
CA THR A 290 -16.47 10.05 -4.02
C THR A 290 -16.69 9.93 -2.50
N ILE A 291 -16.37 8.78 -1.90
CA ILE A 291 -16.43 8.58 -0.44
C ILE A 291 -15.38 9.43 0.29
N ARG A 292 -14.14 9.46 -0.21
CA ARG A 292 -13.01 10.22 0.39
C ARG A 292 -13.19 11.74 0.38
N ALA A 293 -14.24 12.26 -0.27
CA ALA A 293 -14.61 13.67 -0.22
C ALA A 293 -15.65 14.01 0.88
N ILE A 294 -16.19 13.01 1.59
CA ILE A 294 -17.32 13.17 2.51
C ILE A 294 -16.82 13.32 3.95
N VAL A 295 -17.01 14.51 4.52
CA VAL A 295 -16.94 14.75 5.98
C VAL A 295 -18.22 14.26 6.63
N VAL A 296 -18.09 13.54 7.74
CA VAL A 296 -19.19 12.94 8.50
C VAL A 296 -19.21 13.51 9.93
N TYR A 297 -20.40 13.61 10.51
CA TYR A 297 -20.61 14.07 11.89
C TYR A 297 -21.33 12.97 12.68
N ALA A 298 -20.75 12.57 13.81
CA ALA A 298 -21.33 11.63 14.76
C ALA A 298 -21.75 12.41 16.00
N GLY A 299 -23.00 12.90 16.00
CA GLY A 299 -23.43 13.97 16.90
C GLY A 299 -22.58 15.23 16.66
N PHE A 300 -21.99 15.79 17.71
CA PHE A 300 -21.08 16.94 17.61
C PHE A 300 -19.62 16.57 17.26
N LYS A 301 -19.28 15.28 17.22
CA LYS A 301 -17.93 14.80 16.87
C LYS A 301 -17.76 14.76 15.35
N GLN A 302 -16.60 15.16 14.83
CA GLN A 302 -16.34 15.26 13.40
C GLN A 302 -15.34 14.20 12.91
N LEU A 303 -15.68 13.54 11.79
CA LEU A 303 -14.84 12.61 11.05
C LEU A 303 -14.50 13.23 9.69
N LYS A 304 -13.25 13.64 9.51
CA LYS A 304 -12.70 14.16 8.25
C LYS A 304 -11.93 13.05 7.55
N PRO A 305 -12.12 12.83 6.24
CA PRO A 305 -11.21 12.00 5.44
C PRO A 305 -9.77 12.49 5.57
N ASP A 306 -8.83 11.56 5.77
CA ASP A 306 -7.39 11.79 5.71
C ASP A 306 -6.82 11.16 4.43
N SER A 307 -5.98 11.92 3.73
CA SER A 307 -5.25 11.45 2.56
C SER A 307 -3.99 10.64 2.92
N LYS A 308 -3.57 10.65 4.19
CA LYS A 308 -2.46 9.82 4.68
C LYS A 308 -2.81 8.34 4.53
N VAL A 309 -2.08 7.66 3.65
CA VAL A 309 -2.09 6.20 3.55
C VAL A 309 -1.45 5.61 4.81
N ILE A 310 -2.13 4.64 5.42
CA ILE A 310 -1.57 3.79 6.46
C ILE A 310 -0.95 2.59 5.74
N GLY A 311 0.25 2.18 6.15
CA GLY A 311 0.92 1.05 5.52
C GLY A 311 2.15 0.60 6.30
N CYS A 312 2.37 -0.70 6.28
CA CYS A 312 3.49 -1.37 6.90
C CYS A 312 4.65 -1.49 5.91
N VAL A 313 5.81 -0.93 6.24
CA VAL A 313 7.02 -1.06 5.40
C VAL A 313 7.55 -2.49 5.38
N GLY A 314 7.26 -3.30 6.41
CA GLY A 314 7.58 -4.72 6.52
C GLY A 314 6.79 -5.59 5.54
N CYS A 315 5.54 -5.87 5.88
CA CYS A 315 4.68 -6.81 5.14
C CYS A 315 3.88 -6.19 3.97
N LYS A 316 4.02 -4.87 3.74
CA LYS A 316 3.33 -4.09 2.70
C LYS A 316 1.80 -3.97 2.84
N ALA A 317 1.20 -4.55 3.88
CA ALA A 317 -0.21 -4.38 4.20
C ALA A 317 -0.57 -2.91 4.52
N GLU A 318 -1.80 -2.53 4.18
CA GLU A 318 -2.36 -1.17 4.29
C GLU A 318 -3.24 -0.95 5.55
N THR A 319 -3.32 -1.97 6.41
CA THR A 319 -4.21 -2.01 7.58
C THR A 319 -3.57 -1.59 8.89
N HIS A 320 -2.24 -1.43 8.94
CA HIS A 320 -1.52 -1.08 10.15
C HIS A 320 -0.23 -0.29 9.83
N PRO A 321 0.25 0.59 10.73
CA PRO A 321 1.55 1.21 10.59
C PRO A 321 2.66 0.18 10.85
N SER A 322 3.86 0.43 10.33
CA SER A 322 4.99 -0.50 10.45
C SER A 322 5.25 -0.98 11.89
N TRP A 323 5.21 -0.09 12.88
CA TRP A 323 5.50 -0.42 14.29
C TRP A 323 4.45 -1.34 14.95
N ALA A 324 3.30 -1.55 14.31
CA ALA A 324 2.24 -2.47 14.73
C ALA A 324 2.15 -3.68 13.77
N CYS A 325 3.27 -4.11 13.20
CA CYS A 325 3.32 -5.26 12.30
C CYS A 325 3.20 -6.57 13.10
N PRO A 326 2.18 -7.41 12.84
CA PRO A 326 1.90 -8.60 13.66
C PRO A 326 3.01 -9.68 13.54
N TYR A 327 3.74 -9.71 12.43
CA TYR A 327 4.75 -10.74 12.16
C TYR A 327 5.90 -10.78 13.21
N PRO A 328 6.68 -9.71 13.44
CA PRO A 328 7.73 -9.73 14.45
C PRO A 328 7.23 -9.55 15.90
N ILE A 329 5.99 -9.08 16.09
CA ILE A 329 5.45 -8.73 17.42
C ILE A 329 4.75 -9.93 18.07
N ASP A 330 3.79 -10.54 17.37
CA ASP A 330 2.90 -11.55 17.95
C ASP A 330 3.51 -12.96 17.96
N ASN A 331 4.72 -13.12 17.40
CA ASN A 331 5.33 -14.43 17.11
C ASN A 331 6.84 -14.49 17.43
N THR A 332 7.34 -13.76 18.43
CA THR A 332 8.79 -13.63 18.75
C THR A 332 9.56 -14.94 18.74
N ASP A 333 8.98 -16.00 19.29
CA ASP A 333 9.63 -17.31 19.51
C ASP A 333 9.55 -18.24 18.27
N ARG A 334 8.80 -17.80 17.25
CA ARG A 334 8.33 -18.60 16.09
C ARG A 334 8.63 -17.94 14.74
N TRP A 335 9.07 -16.68 14.80
CA TRP A 335 9.44 -15.83 13.69
C TRP A 335 10.92 -16.01 13.38
N LEU A 336 11.23 -16.60 12.21
CA LEU A 336 12.60 -16.78 11.72
C LEU A 336 13.05 -15.61 10.81
N GLY A 337 12.38 -14.48 10.91
CA GLY A 337 12.66 -13.28 10.10
C GLY A 337 13.38 -12.20 10.91
N PRO A 338 13.49 -10.97 10.36
CA PRO A 338 14.13 -9.86 11.05
C PRO A 338 13.48 -9.59 12.42
N THR A 339 14.30 -9.55 13.47
CA THR A 339 13.85 -9.31 14.85
C THR A 339 13.16 -7.95 15.01
N ALA A 340 12.36 -7.79 16.06
CA ALA A 340 11.73 -6.50 16.37
C ALA A 340 12.74 -5.33 16.46
N ASP A 341 13.93 -5.59 17.01
CA ASP A 341 15.03 -4.62 17.08
C ASP A 341 15.62 -4.25 15.71
N GLU A 342 15.87 -5.24 14.83
CA GLU A 342 16.35 -5.00 13.47
C GLU A 342 15.31 -4.25 12.65
N TYR A 343 14.06 -4.65 12.80
CA TYR A 343 12.89 -4.01 12.21
C TYR A 343 12.79 -2.54 12.68
N GLU A 344 12.90 -2.28 13.98
CA GLU A 344 12.86 -0.92 14.53
C GLU A 344 14.07 -0.08 14.10
N LYS A 345 15.28 -0.64 14.02
CA LYS A 345 16.48 0.03 13.48
C LYS A 345 16.26 0.47 12.02
N VAL A 346 15.64 -0.37 11.18
CA VAL A 346 15.28 -0.03 9.80
C VAL A 346 14.25 1.12 9.76
N LEU A 347 13.32 1.18 10.71
CA LEU A 347 12.31 2.25 10.81
C LEU A 347 12.83 3.57 11.42
N LYS A 348 13.76 3.51 12.39
CA LYS A 348 14.30 4.67 13.11
C LYS A 348 15.34 5.46 12.32
N ASN A 349 16.06 4.81 11.40
CA ASN A 349 17.07 5.47 10.57
C ASN A 349 16.66 5.67 9.08
N PRO A 350 15.55 6.39 8.75
CA PRO A 350 15.34 6.89 7.40
C PRO A 350 16.38 7.96 7.04
N SER A 351 16.77 8.85 7.97
CA SER A 351 17.74 9.92 7.72
C SER A 351 19.07 9.41 7.11
N ASP A 352 19.55 8.26 7.59
CA ASP A 352 20.74 7.60 7.03
C ASP A 352 20.58 7.21 5.55
N TRP A 353 19.36 7.04 5.00
CA TRP A 353 19.20 6.77 3.57
C TRP A 353 19.74 7.93 2.73
N LYS A 354 19.63 9.17 3.20
CA LYS A 354 20.17 10.35 2.51
C LYS A 354 21.70 10.45 2.61
N GLN A 355 22.31 9.98 3.69
CA GLN A 355 23.77 9.96 3.84
C GLN A 355 24.41 8.76 3.15
N GLU A 356 23.85 7.58 3.31
CA GLU A 356 24.34 6.36 2.65
C GLU A 356 24.20 6.47 1.13
N ARG A 357 23.12 7.09 0.62
CA ARG A 357 23.00 7.46 -0.79
C ARG A 357 24.07 8.45 -1.26
N ARG A 358 24.55 9.36 -0.41
CA ARG A 358 25.69 10.23 -0.76
C ARG A 358 27.00 9.44 -0.82
N ARG A 359 27.20 8.45 0.06
CA ARG A 359 28.36 7.54 -0.01
C ARG A 359 28.32 6.69 -1.28
N ILE A 360 27.26 5.91 -1.49
CA ILE A 360 27.12 5.02 -2.65
C ILE A 360 27.23 5.80 -3.98
N ASN A 361 26.62 6.99 -4.09
CA ASN A 361 26.79 7.83 -5.29
C ASN A 361 28.22 8.38 -5.45
N ASN A 362 28.92 8.70 -4.35
CA ASN A 362 30.32 9.13 -4.41
C ASN A 362 31.24 7.96 -4.79
N ASP A 363 30.98 6.76 -4.27
CA ASP A 363 31.77 5.55 -4.53
C ASP A 363 31.64 5.12 -6.00
N PHE A 364 30.42 5.11 -6.56
CA PHE A 364 30.20 4.92 -8.01
C PHE A 364 30.89 6.00 -8.86
N SER A 365 30.91 7.27 -8.41
CA SER A 365 31.63 8.33 -9.14
C SER A 365 33.16 8.20 -9.09
N GLN A 366 33.69 7.36 -8.19
CA GLN A 366 35.12 7.07 -8.06
C GLN A 366 35.54 5.76 -8.75
N SER A 367 34.65 4.78 -8.90
CA SER A 367 34.93 3.56 -9.68
C SER A 367 35.03 3.85 -11.18
N ASP A 368 34.11 4.64 -11.74
CA ASP A 368 34.03 4.87 -13.20
C ASP A 368 35.15 5.78 -13.75
N ASN A 369 35.96 6.39 -12.88
CA ASN A 369 37.06 7.28 -13.27
C ASN A 369 38.45 6.61 -13.27
N ARG A 370 38.55 5.29 -13.06
CA ARG A 370 39.85 4.59 -13.01
C ARG A 370 40.20 3.70 -14.21
N GLU A 371 39.30 3.47 -15.16
CA GLU A 371 39.55 2.51 -16.25
C GLU A 371 39.33 3.02 -17.69
N PHE A 372 39.31 4.34 -17.90
CA PHE A 372 39.47 4.92 -19.24
C PHE A 372 40.64 5.91 -19.31
N THR A 373 41.85 5.38 -19.18
CA THR A 373 43.08 6.08 -19.62
C THR A 373 43.55 5.46 -20.94
N ILE A 374 43.16 6.03 -22.09
CA ILE A 374 43.87 5.86 -23.37
C ILE A 374 43.56 7.04 -24.32
N LEU A 375 44.64 7.77 -24.62
CA LEU A 375 44.98 8.52 -25.85
C LEU A 375 43.94 9.41 -26.59
N HIS A 376 44.31 10.70 -26.65
CA HIS A 376 44.13 11.74 -27.69
C HIS A 376 43.59 13.04 -27.06
N GLY A 377 44.06 14.25 -27.39
CA GLY A 377 45.12 14.69 -28.29
C GLY A 377 45.36 16.21 -28.09
N ARG A 378 46.53 16.71 -28.49
CA ARG A 378 46.99 18.10 -28.22
C ARG A 378 46.02 19.18 -28.73
N GLY A 379 45.77 20.21 -27.90
CA GLY A 379 45.13 21.46 -28.33
C GLY A 379 45.47 22.65 -27.42
N ARG A 380 46.48 23.46 -27.78
CA ARG A 380 46.84 24.69 -27.04
C ARG A 380 45.92 25.84 -27.48
N GLY A 381 45.41 26.63 -26.53
CA GLY A 381 44.67 27.87 -26.83
C GLY A 381 44.59 28.82 -25.64
N ARG A 382 45.57 29.72 -25.48
CA ARG A 382 45.48 30.85 -24.55
C ARG A 382 44.73 32.00 -25.23
N GLY A 383 43.73 32.58 -24.56
CA GLY A 383 43.02 33.77 -25.04
C GLY A 383 42.57 34.67 -23.88
N ARG A 384 43.40 35.67 -23.52
CA ARG A 384 43.01 36.81 -22.67
C ARG A 384 42.70 37.99 -23.58
N GLY A 385 41.69 38.78 -23.20
CA GLY A 385 41.24 39.99 -23.91
C GLY A 385 39.82 39.76 -24.48
N GLY A 386 38.81 40.59 -24.21
CA GLY A 386 38.80 41.90 -23.56
C GLY A 386 38.37 42.97 -24.56
N PHE A 387 37.09 43.31 -24.58
CA PHE A 387 36.57 44.45 -25.32
C PHE A 387 35.43 45.14 -24.55
N ARG A 388 35.49 46.48 -24.52
CA ARG A 388 34.41 47.37 -24.04
C ARG A 388 33.60 47.87 -25.23
N GLY A 389 32.33 48.18 -25.00
CA GLY A 389 31.45 48.91 -25.93
C GLY A 389 30.09 48.22 -26.08
N GLY A 390 28.95 48.91 -26.18
CA GLY A 390 28.74 50.36 -26.08
C GLY A 390 27.55 50.83 -26.92
N GLY A 391 26.44 51.20 -26.27
CA GLY A 391 25.23 51.74 -26.93
C GLY A 391 24.26 50.66 -27.47
N GLY A 392 22.94 50.89 -27.46
CA GLY A 392 22.19 52.00 -26.85
C GLY A 392 20.67 51.91 -27.12
N ARG A 393 19.89 52.72 -26.36
CA ARG A 393 18.55 53.32 -26.64
C ARG A 393 17.49 52.47 -27.40
N GLY A 394 16.25 52.29 -26.92
CA GLY A 394 15.56 52.76 -25.71
C GLY A 394 14.04 52.96 -25.91
N ARG A 395 13.35 53.45 -24.86
CA ARG A 395 11.91 53.87 -24.79
C ARG A 395 10.86 52.72 -24.90
N GLY A 396 9.77 52.74 -24.12
CA GLY A 396 9.29 53.71 -23.12
C GLY A 396 8.45 53.06 -22.00
N GLY A 397 8.14 53.84 -20.96
CA GLY A 397 7.24 53.45 -19.85
C GLY A 397 5.77 53.79 -20.15
N PRO A 398 4.90 54.09 -19.15
CA PRO A 398 5.16 54.33 -17.71
C PRO A 398 4.52 53.24 -16.81
N GLU A 399 4.24 53.34 -15.49
CA GLU A 399 4.34 54.42 -14.48
C GLU A 399 4.69 53.85 -13.07
N TYR A 400 4.02 54.31 -12.00
CA TYR A 400 4.28 54.10 -10.56
C TYR A 400 2.94 54.13 -9.77
N PRO A 401 2.87 54.03 -8.41
CA PRO A 401 3.91 53.69 -7.42
C PRO A 401 3.52 52.56 -6.43
N ARG A 402 4.50 52.07 -5.65
CA ARG A 402 4.26 51.39 -4.36
C ARG A 402 4.24 52.40 -3.21
N GLY A 403 3.26 52.28 -2.31
CA GLY A 403 3.20 53.02 -1.05
C GLY A 403 4.14 52.47 0.04
N TYR A 404 4.45 53.32 1.02
CA TYR A 404 5.50 53.13 2.03
C TYR A 404 5.09 52.31 3.27
N SER A 405 6.10 51.85 4.01
CA SER A 405 6.03 51.47 5.43
C SER A 405 5.96 52.74 6.32
N ALA A 406 5.73 52.76 7.63
CA ALA A 406 5.39 51.81 8.70
C ALA A 406 4.98 52.68 9.92
N THR A 407 4.38 52.11 10.99
CA THR A 407 4.74 52.50 12.37
C THR A 407 4.25 51.52 13.43
N ARG A 408 4.84 51.61 14.62
CA ARG A 408 4.62 50.76 15.79
C ARG A 408 3.43 51.27 16.63
N GLY A 409 2.72 50.36 17.29
CA GLY A 409 1.91 50.67 18.46
C GLY A 409 2.10 49.58 19.53
N ARG A 410 2.73 49.92 20.67
CA ARG A 410 2.70 49.06 21.87
C ARG A 410 1.46 49.44 22.68
N GLY A 411 0.66 48.44 23.05
CA GLY A 411 -0.37 48.56 24.10
C GLY A 411 0.02 47.70 25.30
N HIS A 412 -0.01 48.29 26.50
CA HIS A 412 0.06 47.61 27.79
C HIS A 412 -1.24 47.92 28.56
N PHE A 413 -1.39 47.38 29.78
CA PHE A 413 -2.62 47.28 30.58
C PHE A 413 -3.61 46.23 30.06
N GLY A 414 -4.26 45.45 30.92
CA GLY A 414 -4.12 45.31 32.37
C GLY A 414 -4.89 44.08 32.86
N GLY A 415 -4.41 43.43 33.93
CA GLY A 415 -5.07 42.24 34.47
C GLY A 415 -6.25 42.58 35.38
N TYR A 416 -7.18 41.62 35.49
CA TYR A 416 -8.09 41.50 36.62
C TYR A 416 -8.28 40.02 36.93
N ASP A 417 -7.81 39.60 38.10
CA ASP A 417 -8.31 38.40 38.75
C ASP A 417 -9.73 38.67 39.26
N TYR A 418 -10.60 37.66 39.22
CA TYR A 418 -11.66 37.55 40.21
C TYR A 418 -11.92 36.08 40.55
N VAL A 419 -11.98 35.82 41.85
CA VAL A 419 -12.31 34.53 42.45
C VAL A 419 -13.83 34.42 42.57
N GLY A 420 -14.36 33.21 42.32
CA GLY A 420 -15.78 32.86 42.46
C GLY A 420 -15.99 31.37 42.22
#